data_AF-A0A829NE09-F1
#
_entry.id   AF-A0A829NE09-F1
#
_cell.length_a   1.000
_cell.length_b   1.000
_cell.length_c   1.000
_cell.angle_alpha   90.00
_cell.angle_beta   90.00
_cell.angle_gamma   90.00
#
_symmetry.space_group_name_H-M   'P 1'
#
loop_
_entity.id
_entity.type
_entity.pdbx_description
1 polymer ?
#
loop_
_entity_poly.entity_id
_entity_poly.type
_entity_poly.pdbx_seq_one_letter_code
_entity_poly.pdbx_strand_id
1 'polypeptide(L)'
;MSVFTGCLPTTTGVYQNEPFWEAPLRRVTLLERLREAGYFCMGAGKVFHGSFDYADAGRNRTPSARWSDIENRPALWDEFHTTAAEPMPLHRPLNRMFDFDDFPNVASINHHFDWGAIESAREPEMPDFKTADAVCAFLQKPHEQPFLCATGFYKPHLPWYVPQPFLDLYPLDKVSLPFVKNDDLDDVPAIAKAWALSPPDHETVLNHGQWRNAVQGLSRGHLLLRHSDWTCA
;
A
#
# COMPACT_ATOMS: atom_id res chain seq x y z
N MET A 1 3.42 11.78 -7.35
CA MET A 1 4.32 12.96 -7.33
C MET A 1 3.64 14.32 -7.30
N SER A 2 2.41 14.45 -7.81
CA SER A 2 1.65 15.72 -7.78
C SER A 2 1.63 16.40 -6.41
N VAL A 3 1.39 15.65 -5.33
CA VAL A 3 1.39 16.16 -3.95
C VAL A 3 2.73 16.81 -3.58
N PHE A 4 3.85 16.13 -3.86
CA PHE A 4 5.17 16.65 -3.52
C PHE A 4 5.58 17.85 -4.37
N THR A 5 5.05 18.01 -5.59
CA THR A 5 5.41 19.15 -6.45
C THR A 5 4.41 20.28 -6.42
N GLY A 6 3.22 20.08 -5.83
CA GLY A 6 2.09 21.00 -5.94
C GLY A 6 1.61 21.20 -7.38
N CYS A 7 1.96 20.30 -8.31
CA CYS A 7 1.71 20.43 -9.74
C CYS A 7 0.78 19.32 -10.23
N LEU A 8 -0.07 19.61 -11.21
CA LEU A 8 -0.93 18.61 -11.83
C LEU A 8 -0.10 17.58 -12.63
N PRO A 9 -0.57 16.33 -12.79
CA PRO A 9 0.05 15.35 -13.68
C PRO A 9 0.31 15.88 -15.10
N THR A 10 -0.61 16.69 -15.64
CA THR A 10 -0.49 17.35 -16.95
C THR A 10 0.62 18.41 -16.99
N THR A 11 1.04 18.94 -15.84
CA THR A 11 2.14 19.90 -15.71
C THR A 11 3.48 19.19 -15.54
N THR A 12 3.52 18.05 -14.84
CA THR A 12 4.75 17.27 -14.61
C THR A 12 5.04 16.29 -15.74
N GLY A 13 4.04 15.95 -16.55
CA GLY A 13 4.14 14.93 -17.60
C GLY A 13 4.26 13.50 -17.08
N VAL A 14 3.87 13.26 -15.82
CA VAL A 14 3.94 11.94 -15.16
C VAL A 14 2.51 11.49 -14.92
N TYR A 15 2.09 10.43 -15.59
CA TYR A 15 0.69 9.97 -15.62
C TYR A 15 0.50 8.60 -14.97
N GLN A 16 1.58 7.82 -14.83
CA GLN A 16 1.62 6.51 -14.22
C GLN A 16 2.75 6.48 -13.16
N ASN A 17 3.37 5.33 -12.96
CA ASN A 17 4.53 5.15 -12.10
C ASN A 17 5.86 5.33 -12.87
N GLU A 18 5.90 6.21 -13.88
CA GLU A 18 7.16 6.50 -14.56
C GLU A 18 8.16 7.18 -13.61
N PRO A 19 9.48 7.00 -13.83
CA PRO A 19 10.49 7.58 -12.97
C PRO A 19 10.39 9.11 -12.92
N PHE A 20 10.16 9.66 -11.74
CA PHE A 20 9.93 11.10 -11.59
C PHE A 20 11.22 11.91 -11.61
N TRP A 21 12.29 11.36 -11.04
CA TRP A 21 13.57 12.07 -10.89
C TRP A 21 14.24 12.34 -12.23
N GLU A 22 13.97 11.49 -13.21
CA GLU A 22 14.47 11.53 -14.57
C GLU A 22 13.49 12.24 -15.53
N ALA A 23 12.32 12.67 -15.06
CA ALA A 23 11.31 13.32 -15.89
C ALA A 23 11.83 14.68 -16.40
N PRO A 24 11.72 14.99 -17.71
CA PRO A 24 12.26 16.22 -18.29
C PRO A 24 11.58 17.49 -17.77
N LEU A 25 10.32 17.39 -17.35
CA LEU A 25 9.53 18.49 -16.78
C LEU A 25 9.45 18.43 -15.26
N ARG A 26 10.38 17.71 -14.60
CA ARG A 26 10.41 17.57 -13.15
C ARG A 26 10.41 18.94 -12.48
N ARG A 27 9.56 19.07 -11.46
CA ARG A 27 9.50 20.24 -10.59
C ARG A 27 10.17 19.94 -9.27
N VAL A 28 10.74 20.98 -8.66
CA VAL A 28 11.30 20.89 -7.31
C VAL A 28 10.18 20.49 -6.35
N THR A 29 10.46 19.50 -5.51
CA THR A 29 9.53 18.98 -4.52
C THR A 29 9.49 19.85 -3.27
N LEU A 30 8.38 19.82 -2.54
CA LEU A 30 8.22 20.41 -1.21
C LEU A 30 9.33 19.93 -0.26
N LEU A 31 9.74 18.67 -0.38
CA LEU A 31 10.80 18.08 0.43
C LEU A 31 12.16 18.72 0.14
N GLU A 32 12.52 18.90 -1.15
CA GLU A 32 13.72 19.66 -1.55
C GLU A 32 13.67 21.09 -0.97
N ARG A 33 12.51 21.77 -1.05
CA ARG A 33 12.35 23.14 -0.52
C ARG A 33 12.49 23.23 1.00
N LEU A 34 11.90 22.29 1.75
CA LEU A 34 11.96 22.30 3.21
C LEU A 34 13.39 22.04 3.70
N ARG A 35 14.13 21.15 3.03
CA ARG A 35 15.56 20.94 3.31
C ARG A 35 16.39 22.18 3.04
N GLU A 36 16.20 22.82 1.88
CA GLU A 36 16.87 24.10 1.56
C GLU A 36 16.58 25.18 2.62
N ALA A 37 15.39 25.15 3.22
CA ALA A 37 14.97 26.08 4.29
C ALA A 37 15.45 25.68 5.70
N GLY A 38 16.22 24.60 5.84
CA GLY A 38 16.79 24.16 7.13
C GLY A 38 15.85 23.33 8.01
N TYR A 39 14.81 22.72 7.45
CA TYR A 39 13.98 21.76 8.18
C TYR A 39 14.68 20.41 8.29
N PHE A 40 14.61 19.80 9.47
CA PHE A 40 14.92 18.38 9.60
C PHE A 40 13.86 17.55 8.88
N CYS A 41 14.26 16.68 7.99
CA CYS A 41 13.33 15.86 7.21
C CYS A 41 13.45 14.39 7.65
N MET A 42 12.43 13.92 8.35
CA MET A 42 12.22 12.53 8.70
C MET A 42 11.19 11.91 7.76
N GLY A 43 11.47 10.71 7.24
CA GLY A 43 10.50 9.92 6.50
C GLY A 43 10.38 8.48 7.02
N ALA A 44 9.19 7.90 6.94
CA ALA A 44 8.97 6.50 7.26
C ALA A 44 7.90 5.85 6.36
N GLY A 45 8.18 4.63 5.91
CA GLY A 45 7.26 3.86 5.07
C GLY A 45 7.23 4.34 3.60
N LYS A 46 6.09 4.13 2.93
CA LYS A 46 5.86 4.46 1.51
C LYS A 46 5.52 5.95 1.32
N VAL A 47 6.50 6.82 1.53
CA VAL A 47 6.38 8.26 1.23
C VAL A 47 6.51 8.51 -0.27
N PHE A 48 7.56 7.96 -0.88
CA PHE A 48 7.72 7.88 -2.32
C PHE A 48 7.28 6.51 -2.85
N HIS A 49 7.10 6.40 -4.16
CA HIS A 49 6.73 5.13 -4.76
C HIS A 49 7.80 4.07 -4.50
N GLY A 50 7.32 2.87 -4.20
CA GLY A 50 8.07 1.66 -3.95
C GLY A 50 7.12 0.47 -4.03
N SER A 51 7.66 -0.73 -4.09
CA SER A 51 6.88 -1.94 -4.30
C SER A 51 7.43 -3.12 -3.50
N PHE A 52 6.55 -4.05 -3.18
CA PHE A 52 6.93 -5.36 -2.67
C PHE A 52 7.10 -6.34 -3.82
N ASP A 53 8.07 -7.25 -3.69
CA ASP A 53 8.26 -8.36 -4.62
C ASP A 53 7.38 -9.56 -4.24
N TYR A 54 6.06 -9.41 -4.45
CA TYR A 54 5.10 -10.50 -4.21
C TYR A 54 5.29 -11.67 -5.17
N ALA A 55 5.87 -11.42 -6.34
CA ALA A 55 6.14 -12.44 -7.34
C ALA A 55 7.26 -13.40 -6.87
N ASP A 56 8.38 -12.86 -6.40
CA ASP A 56 9.44 -13.62 -5.74
C ASP A 56 8.90 -14.37 -4.53
N ALA A 57 8.13 -13.68 -3.68
CA ALA A 57 7.57 -14.29 -2.51
C ALA A 57 6.66 -15.47 -2.86
N GLY A 58 5.76 -15.32 -3.84
CA GLY A 58 4.84 -16.35 -4.29
C GLY A 58 5.57 -17.55 -4.89
N ARG A 59 6.46 -17.30 -5.86
CA ARG A 59 7.25 -18.34 -6.55
C ARG A 59 8.10 -19.16 -5.58
N ASN A 60 8.77 -18.50 -4.64
CA ASN A 60 9.73 -19.13 -3.74
C ASN A 60 9.12 -19.50 -2.37
N ARG A 61 7.82 -19.26 -2.18
CA ARG A 61 7.09 -19.50 -0.91
C ARG A 61 7.82 -18.91 0.31
N THR A 62 8.36 -17.71 0.16
CA THR A 62 9.07 -17.04 1.26
C THR A 62 8.08 -16.62 2.35
N PRO A 63 8.52 -16.56 3.63
CA PRO A 63 7.66 -16.13 4.74
C PRO A 63 7.39 -14.62 4.75
N SER A 64 8.02 -13.86 3.84
CA SER A 64 7.86 -12.42 3.72
C SER A 64 8.13 -11.93 2.30
N ALA A 65 7.44 -10.87 1.88
CA ALA A 65 7.72 -10.13 0.65
C ALA A 65 8.69 -8.99 0.93
N ARG A 66 9.74 -8.86 0.10
CA ARG A 66 10.77 -7.83 0.27
C ARG A 66 10.30 -6.50 -0.32
N TRP A 67 10.54 -5.40 0.39
CA TRP A 67 10.30 -4.04 -0.10
C TRP A 67 11.45 -3.56 -0.98
N SER A 68 11.13 -2.77 -2.00
CA SER A 68 12.08 -2.01 -2.80
C SER A 68 11.63 -0.57 -2.90
N ASP A 69 12.50 0.33 -2.41
CA ASP A 69 12.37 1.76 -2.64
C ASP A 69 12.71 2.08 -4.10
N ILE A 70 11.73 2.59 -4.86
CA ILE A 70 11.92 2.91 -6.29
C ILE A 70 12.24 4.40 -6.44
N GLU A 71 11.34 5.25 -5.94
CA GLU A 71 11.43 6.70 -6.08
C GLU A 71 11.98 7.37 -4.81
N ASN A 72 12.29 6.62 -3.76
CA ASN A 72 12.94 7.23 -2.60
C ASN A 72 14.37 7.69 -2.96
N ARG A 73 14.80 8.81 -2.39
CA ARG A 73 16.15 9.35 -2.56
C ARG A 73 16.73 9.65 -1.17
N PRO A 74 17.69 8.86 -0.67
CA PRO A 74 18.23 9.01 0.69
C PRO A 74 18.74 10.42 1.01
N ALA A 75 19.28 11.14 0.01
CA ALA A 75 19.77 12.51 0.18
C ALA A 75 18.69 13.55 0.55
N LEU A 76 17.40 13.19 0.39
CA LEU A 76 16.26 14.03 0.76
C LEU A 76 15.82 13.85 2.21
N TRP A 77 16.57 13.11 3.01
CA TRP A 77 16.21 12.80 4.39
C TRP A 77 17.42 12.98 5.29
N ASP A 78 17.17 13.50 6.49
CA ASP A 78 18.14 13.43 7.58
C ASP A 78 17.99 12.09 8.32
N GLU A 79 16.76 11.56 8.37
CA GLU A 79 16.43 10.24 8.88
C GLU A 79 15.35 9.60 8.00
N PHE A 80 15.55 8.35 7.55
CA PHE A 80 14.54 7.63 6.77
C PHE A 80 14.44 6.18 7.21
N HIS A 81 13.22 5.75 7.53
CA HIS A 81 12.88 4.36 7.87
C HIS A 81 12.18 3.71 6.68
N THR A 82 12.90 2.85 5.96
CA THR A 82 12.33 2.11 4.82
C THR A 82 11.24 1.15 5.29
N THR A 83 10.24 0.93 4.43
CA THR A 83 9.16 -0.03 4.69
C THR A 83 9.76 -1.41 4.96
N ALA A 84 9.40 -2.03 6.08
CA ALA A 84 9.86 -3.38 6.39
C ALA A 84 9.27 -4.42 5.43
N ALA A 85 9.90 -5.59 5.34
CA ALA A 85 9.35 -6.72 4.61
C ALA A 85 7.96 -7.10 5.16
N GLU A 86 7.01 -7.39 4.27
CA GLU A 86 5.66 -7.75 4.67
C GLU A 86 5.57 -9.25 4.98
N PRO A 87 5.06 -9.65 6.16
CA PRO A 87 4.86 -11.07 6.48
C PRO A 87 3.82 -11.69 5.53
N MET A 88 4.17 -12.81 4.91
CA MET A 88 3.28 -13.57 4.01
C MET A 88 2.65 -14.75 4.76
N PRO A 89 1.38 -15.09 4.49
CA PRO A 89 0.77 -16.29 5.05
C PRO A 89 1.50 -17.56 4.56
N LEU A 90 1.47 -18.60 5.40
CA LEU A 90 2.11 -19.90 5.13
C LEU A 90 1.54 -20.59 3.87
N HIS A 91 0.26 -20.37 3.60
CA HIS A 91 -0.45 -20.90 2.45
C HIS A 91 -1.00 -19.74 1.61
N ARG A 92 -0.69 -19.74 0.32
CA ARG A 92 -1.17 -18.73 -0.63
C ARG A 92 -1.68 -19.37 -1.92
N PRO A 93 -2.68 -18.75 -2.58
CA PRO A 93 -3.41 -17.57 -2.11
C PRO A 93 -4.50 -17.96 -1.08
N LEU A 94 -4.80 -17.08 -0.13
CA LEU A 94 -5.83 -17.30 0.88
C LEU A 94 -7.25 -17.22 0.28
N ASN A 95 -7.45 -16.39 -0.74
CA ASN A 95 -8.73 -16.25 -1.45
C ASN A 95 -9.06 -17.43 -2.37
N ARG A 96 -8.08 -18.32 -2.66
CA ARG A 96 -8.20 -19.51 -3.52
C ARG A 96 -8.70 -19.23 -4.95
N MET A 97 -8.51 -18.00 -5.44
CA MET A 97 -8.93 -17.61 -6.80
C MET A 97 -7.93 -18.02 -7.88
N PHE A 98 -6.67 -18.28 -7.50
CA PHE A 98 -5.59 -18.60 -8.42
C PHE A 98 -4.79 -19.79 -7.92
N ASP A 99 -4.18 -20.52 -8.85
CA ASP A 99 -3.32 -21.66 -8.55
C ASP A 99 -1.85 -21.22 -8.40
N PHE A 100 -1.38 -21.08 -7.17
CA PHE A 100 0.03 -20.76 -6.90
C PHE A 100 0.94 -22.00 -6.92
N ASP A 101 0.39 -23.22 -7.05
CA ASP A 101 1.20 -24.40 -7.41
C ASP A 101 1.63 -24.32 -8.89
N ASP A 102 0.80 -23.72 -9.75
CA ASP A 102 1.10 -23.36 -11.15
C ASP A 102 1.43 -21.87 -11.34
N PHE A 103 2.29 -21.35 -10.45
CA PHE A 103 2.63 -19.92 -10.39
C PHE A 103 3.03 -19.26 -11.73
N PRO A 104 3.81 -19.91 -12.63
CA PRO A 104 4.15 -19.32 -13.93
C PRO A 104 2.95 -19.00 -14.82
N ASN A 105 1.82 -19.68 -14.65
CA ASN A 105 0.59 -19.45 -15.41
C ASN A 105 -0.37 -18.45 -14.73
N VAL A 106 -0.04 -17.99 -13.52
CA VAL A 106 -0.77 -16.90 -12.87
C VAL A 106 -0.32 -15.57 -13.45
N ALA A 107 -1.25 -14.78 -14.00
CA ALA A 107 -0.96 -13.45 -14.51
C ALA A 107 -0.30 -12.58 -13.44
N SER A 108 0.68 -11.75 -13.83
CA SER A 108 1.49 -10.96 -12.89
C SER A 108 0.67 -10.04 -11.99
N ILE A 109 -0.42 -9.48 -12.52
CA ILE A 109 -1.34 -8.63 -11.76
C ILE A 109 -2.01 -9.39 -10.60
N ASN A 110 -2.15 -10.71 -10.72
CA ASN A 110 -2.79 -11.57 -9.73
C ASN A 110 -1.81 -12.09 -8.65
N HIS A 111 -0.50 -11.83 -8.76
CA HIS A 111 0.50 -12.30 -7.77
C HIS A 111 0.31 -11.67 -6.38
N HIS A 112 -0.39 -10.54 -6.31
CA HIS A 112 -0.70 -9.83 -5.07
C HIS A 112 -2.21 -9.61 -4.86
N PHE A 113 -3.07 -10.12 -5.75
CA PHE A 113 -4.53 -10.01 -5.66
C PHE A 113 -5.08 -11.07 -4.69
N ASP A 114 -4.86 -10.85 -3.40
CA ASP A 114 -5.20 -11.79 -2.33
C ASP A 114 -5.64 -11.06 -1.04
N TRP A 115 -6.34 -11.78 -0.17
CA TRP A 115 -6.83 -11.28 1.12
C TRP A 115 -7.10 -12.41 2.10
N GLY A 116 -6.87 -12.14 3.38
CA GLY A 116 -7.20 -13.08 4.45
C GLY A 116 -6.42 -12.85 5.73
N ALA A 117 -6.67 -13.72 6.70
CA ALA A 117 -6.00 -13.68 7.99
C ALA A 117 -4.58 -14.22 7.91
N ILE A 118 -3.64 -13.53 8.55
CA ILE A 118 -2.32 -14.08 8.92
C ILE A 118 -2.28 -14.38 10.43
N GLU A 119 -1.24 -15.09 10.88
CA GLU A 119 -1.10 -15.43 12.29
C GLU A 119 -0.99 -14.16 13.15
N SER A 120 -1.83 -14.01 14.18
CA SER A 120 -1.87 -12.79 15.00
C SER A 120 -0.56 -12.45 15.69
N ALA A 121 0.26 -13.47 16.00
CA ALA A 121 1.59 -13.27 16.58
C ALA A 121 2.55 -12.48 15.66
N ARG A 122 2.24 -12.38 14.37
CA ARG A 122 3.03 -11.65 13.38
C ARG A 122 2.59 -10.19 13.19
N GLU A 123 1.61 -9.72 13.98
CA GLU A 123 1.19 -8.32 13.97
C GLU A 123 2.37 -7.33 14.13
N PRO A 124 3.34 -7.53 15.06
CA PRO A 124 4.50 -6.63 15.16
C PRO A 124 5.47 -6.72 13.98
N GLU A 125 5.36 -7.73 13.13
CA GLU A 125 6.16 -7.85 11.90
C GLU A 125 5.60 -6.97 10.77
N MET A 126 4.34 -6.55 10.86
CA MET A 126 3.65 -5.80 9.82
C MET A 126 4.36 -4.47 9.52
N PRO A 127 4.56 -4.11 8.23
CA PRO A 127 5.33 -2.91 7.87
C PRO A 127 4.75 -1.62 8.44
N ASP A 128 3.42 -1.52 8.53
CA ASP A 128 2.73 -0.33 9.01
C ASP A 128 2.88 -0.15 10.53
N PHE A 129 2.97 -1.24 11.30
CA PHE A 129 3.26 -1.17 12.73
C PHE A 129 4.65 -0.61 12.98
N LYS A 130 5.66 -1.14 12.26
CA LYS A 130 7.05 -0.65 12.38
C LYS A 130 7.19 0.79 11.89
N THR A 131 6.42 1.17 10.87
CA THR A 131 6.38 2.56 10.37
C THR A 131 5.81 3.49 11.42
N ALA A 132 4.72 3.10 12.07
CA ALA A 132 4.17 3.87 13.17
C ALA A 132 5.17 3.96 14.33
N ASP A 133 5.87 2.87 14.69
CA ASP A 133 6.83 2.83 15.81
C ASP A 133 7.95 3.85 15.59
N ALA A 134 8.49 3.88 14.37
CA ALA A 134 9.53 4.83 13.98
C ALA A 134 9.05 6.29 14.07
N VAL A 135 7.82 6.57 13.64
CA VAL A 135 7.23 7.91 13.71
C VAL A 135 7.01 8.32 15.17
N CYS A 136 6.45 7.45 16.00
CA CYS A 136 6.22 7.75 17.41
C CYS A 136 7.53 7.96 18.16
N ALA A 137 8.53 7.10 17.91
CA ALA A 137 9.86 7.27 18.48
C ALA A 137 10.53 8.58 18.04
N PHE A 138 10.29 9.04 16.81
CA PHE A 138 10.76 10.35 16.36
C PHE A 138 10.05 11.48 17.09
N LEU A 139 8.71 11.49 17.11
CA LEU A 139 7.91 12.57 17.69
C LEU A 139 8.06 12.74 19.21
N GLN A 140 8.46 11.68 19.92
CA GLN A 140 8.72 11.74 21.36
C GLN A 140 10.07 12.38 21.71
N LYS A 141 10.97 12.57 20.74
CA LYS A 141 12.27 13.21 20.98
C LYS A 141 12.09 14.75 21.05
N PRO A 142 12.90 15.46 21.84
CA PRO A 142 12.96 16.91 21.73
C PRO A 142 13.54 17.31 20.36
N HIS A 143 12.96 18.34 19.75
CA HIS A 143 13.41 18.87 18.46
C HIS A 143 13.82 20.34 18.60
N GLU A 144 15.07 20.65 18.26
CA GLU A 144 15.60 22.02 18.32
C GLU A 144 15.30 22.83 17.05
N GLN A 145 15.17 22.15 15.92
CA GLN A 145 14.87 22.73 14.61
C GLN A 145 13.46 22.35 14.17
N PRO A 146 12.79 23.18 13.35
CA PRO A 146 11.53 22.78 12.73
C PRO A 146 11.76 21.53 11.89
N PHE A 147 10.76 20.64 11.85
CA PHE A 147 10.88 19.38 11.14
C PHE A 147 9.68 19.12 10.21
N LEU A 148 9.94 18.31 9.20
CA LEU A 148 8.93 17.57 8.44
C LEU A 148 9.03 16.11 8.86
N CYS A 149 7.91 15.52 9.28
CA CYS A 149 7.77 14.09 9.47
C CYS A 149 6.78 13.56 8.42
N ALA A 150 7.29 12.88 7.40
CA ALA A 150 6.47 12.29 6.34
C ALA A 150 6.28 10.79 6.61
N THR A 151 5.04 10.37 6.79
CA THR A 151 4.70 8.96 7.00
C THR A 151 3.81 8.45 5.87
N GLY A 152 4.10 7.25 5.38
CA GLY A 152 3.31 6.59 4.35
C GLY A 152 3.01 5.14 4.74
N PHE A 153 1.80 4.88 5.25
CA PHE A 153 1.33 3.52 5.45
C PHE A 153 1.09 2.82 4.11
N TYR A 154 1.37 1.53 4.06
CA TYR A 154 1.20 0.71 2.88
C TYR A 154 -0.25 0.23 2.71
N LYS A 155 -0.90 -0.20 3.80
CA LYS A 155 -2.31 -0.57 3.73
C LYS A 155 -3.19 0.67 3.49
N PRO A 156 -4.27 0.56 2.70
CA PRO A 156 -4.96 -0.64 2.22
C PRO A 156 -4.47 -1.24 0.89
N HIS A 157 -3.23 -0.99 0.45
CA HIS A 157 -2.74 -1.64 -0.76
C HIS A 157 -2.80 -3.17 -0.63
N LEU A 158 -3.17 -3.82 -1.72
CA LEU A 158 -3.16 -5.29 -1.84
C LEU A 158 -1.76 -5.86 -1.58
N PRO A 159 -1.66 -7.09 -1.07
CA PRO A 159 -2.75 -7.97 -0.64
C PRO A 159 -3.35 -7.52 0.70
N TRP A 160 -4.61 -7.83 0.99
CA TRP A 160 -5.25 -7.50 2.27
C TRP A 160 -5.01 -8.57 3.32
N TYR A 161 -3.73 -8.78 3.66
CA TYR A 161 -3.32 -9.61 4.78
C TYR A 161 -3.35 -8.80 6.07
N VAL A 162 -4.10 -9.30 7.06
CA VAL A 162 -4.19 -8.71 8.39
C VAL A 162 -4.29 -9.81 9.46
N PRO A 163 -3.85 -9.57 10.70
CA PRO A 163 -4.15 -10.47 11.82
C PRO A 163 -5.66 -10.74 11.98
N GLN A 164 -6.02 -11.96 12.38
CA GLN A 164 -7.43 -12.39 12.54
C GLN A 164 -8.29 -11.41 13.38
N PRO A 165 -7.82 -10.84 14.52
CA PRO A 165 -8.60 -9.90 15.30
C PRO A 165 -9.13 -8.71 14.51
N PHE A 166 -8.42 -8.25 13.47
CA PHE A 166 -8.91 -7.16 12.61
C PHE A 166 -10.11 -7.58 11.75
N LEU A 167 -10.14 -8.83 11.28
CA LEU A 167 -11.30 -9.36 10.54
C LEU A 167 -12.49 -9.59 11.48
N ASP A 168 -12.26 -10.04 12.72
CA ASP A 168 -13.31 -10.32 13.70
C ASP A 168 -14.13 -9.07 14.08
N LEU A 169 -13.52 -7.88 14.00
CA LEU A 169 -14.21 -6.61 14.19
C LEU A 169 -15.24 -6.30 13.08
N TYR A 170 -15.22 -7.02 11.95
CA TYR A 170 -16.24 -6.96 10.89
C TYR A 170 -16.72 -8.38 10.53
N PRO A 171 -17.62 -8.97 11.33
CA PRO A 171 -18.19 -10.28 11.03
C PRO A 171 -18.74 -10.32 9.60
N LEU A 172 -18.39 -11.39 8.86
CA LEU A 172 -18.63 -11.49 7.43
C LEU A 172 -20.12 -11.31 7.06
N ASP A 173 -21.01 -11.86 7.88
CA ASP A 173 -22.47 -11.76 7.77
C ASP A 173 -23.00 -10.34 7.97
N LYS A 174 -22.24 -9.46 8.62
CA LYS A 174 -22.57 -8.05 8.88
C LYS A 174 -21.94 -7.08 7.87
N VAL A 175 -21.07 -7.57 6.99
CA VAL A 175 -20.47 -6.74 5.93
C VAL A 175 -21.56 -6.28 4.95
N SER A 176 -21.65 -4.97 4.73
CA SER A 176 -22.51 -4.41 3.69
C SER A 176 -21.75 -4.39 2.36
N LEU A 177 -22.35 -4.98 1.34
CA LEU A 177 -21.78 -4.98 0.00
C LEU A 177 -22.05 -3.62 -0.67
N PRO A 178 -21.09 -3.05 -1.41
CA PRO A 178 -21.35 -1.84 -2.17
C PRO A 178 -22.38 -2.12 -3.27
N PHE A 179 -23.19 -1.11 -3.56
CA PHE A 179 -24.12 -1.16 -4.68
C PHE A 179 -23.36 -1.07 -5.99
N VAL A 180 -23.54 -2.04 -6.89
CA VAL A 180 -22.93 -2.08 -8.21
C VAL A 180 -24.00 -1.76 -9.24
N LYS A 181 -23.81 -0.65 -9.96
CA LYS A 181 -24.68 -0.26 -11.06
C LYS A 181 -24.27 -0.96 -12.34
N ASN A 182 -25.25 -1.39 -13.13
CA ASN A 182 -24.97 -2.00 -14.44
C ASN A 182 -24.49 -0.96 -15.48
N ASP A 183 -24.87 0.30 -15.30
CA ASP A 183 -24.59 1.44 -16.17
C ASP A 183 -23.49 2.36 -15.61
N ASP A 184 -22.72 1.91 -14.62
CA ASP A 184 -21.74 2.76 -13.90
C ASP A 184 -20.66 3.36 -14.80
N LEU A 185 -20.38 2.71 -15.94
CA LEU A 185 -19.37 3.16 -16.88
C LEU A 185 -19.96 3.97 -18.04
N ASP A 186 -21.27 4.15 -18.16
CA ASP A 186 -21.87 4.69 -19.40
C ASP A 186 -21.42 6.11 -19.74
N ASP A 187 -21.12 6.92 -18.71
CA ASP A 187 -20.72 8.32 -18.83
C ASP A 187 -19.20 8.56 -18.92
N VAL A 188 -18.36 7.53 -18.82
CA VAL A 188 -16.90 7.69 -18.90
C VAL A 188 -16.34 7.48 -20.33
N PRO A 189 -15.22 8.15 -20.69
CA PRO A 189 -14.57 7.96 -21.99
C PRO A 189 -14.10 6.52 -22.25
N ALA A 190 -13.95 6.16 -23.54
CA ALA A 190 -13.53 4.81 -23.95
C ALA A 190 -12.22 4.32 -23.29
N ILE A 191 -11.25 5.22 -23.08
CA ILE A 191 -10.00 4.88 -22.40
C ILE A 191 -10.22 4.52 -20.92
N ALA A 192 -11.14 5.21 -20.23
CA ALA A 192 -11.50 4.90 -18.85
C ALA A 192 -12.24 3.55 -18.77
N LYS A 193 -13.13 3.26 -19.72
CA LYS A 193 -13.79 1.94 -19.84
C LYS A 193 -12.76 0.82 -20.01
N ALA A 194 -11.78 1.02 -20.89
CA ALA A 194 -10.75 0.03 -21.17
C ALA A 194 -9.90 -0.27 -19.92
N TRP A 195 -9.56 0.75 -19.13
CA TRP A 195 -8.83 0.57 -17.87
C TRP A 195 -9.69 -0.08 -16.77
N ALA A 196 -10.96 0.32 -16.65
CA ALA A 196 -11.85 -0.21 -15.62
C ALA A 196 -12.21 -1.70 -15.82
N LEU A 197 -12.18 -2.19 -17.07
CA LEU A 197 -12.56 -3.55 -17.43
C LEU A 197 -11.37 -4.50 -17.63
N SER A 198 -10.13 -4.02 -17.45
CA SER A 198 -8.93 -4.82 -17.67
C SER A 198 -7.88 -4.60 -16.58
N PRO A 199 -7.63 -5.61 -15.72
CA PRO A 199 -8.29 -6.92 -15.66
C PRO A 199 -9.77 -6.87 -15.21
N PRO A 200 -10.59 -7.89 -15.51
CA PRO A 200 -11.99 -7.98 -15.07
C PRO A 200 -12.08 -8.43 -13.60
N ASP A 201 -11.50 -7.65 -12.68
CA ASP A 201 -11.31 -8.03 -11.28
C ASP A 201 -12.65 -8.34 -10.59
N HIS A 202 -13.64 -7.46 -10.73
CA HIS A 202 -14.93 -7.63 -10.06
C HIS A 202 -15.66 -8.89 -10.54
N GLU A 203 -15.68 -9.14 -11.86
CA GLU A 203 -16.26 -10.37 -12.43
C GLU A 203 -15.52 -11.61 -11.91
N THR A 204 -14.19 -11.58 -11.88
CA THR A 204 -13.36 -12.66 -11.35
C THR A 204 -13.69 -12.96 -9.88
N VAL A 205 -13.84 -11.92 -9.05
CA VAL A 205 -14.21 -12.04 -7.64
C VAL A 205 -15.62 -12.63 -7.47
N LEU A 206 -16.59 -12.20 -8.28
CA LEU A 206 -17.96 -12.73 -8.25
C LEU A 206 -18.01 -14.20 -8.65
N ASN A 207 -17.31 -14.59 -9.72
CA ASN A 207 -17.26 -15.96 -10.22
C ASN A 207 -16.67 -16.94 -9.19
N HIS A 208 -15.81 -16.46 -8.29
CA HIS A 208 -15.25 -17.25 -7.19
C HIS A 208 -16.05 -17.14 -5.88
N GLY A 209 -17.17 -16.41 -5.86
CA GLY A 209 -17.97 -16.20 -4.65
C GLY A 209 -17.24 -15.41 -3.56
N GLN A 210 -16.22 -14.63 -3.93
CA GLN A 210 -15.32 -13.96 -2.99
C GLN A 210 -15.73 -12.52 -2.65
N TRP A 211 -16.80 -11.99 -3.24
CA TRP A 211 -17.15 -10.56 -3.13
C TRP A 211 -17.25 -10.06 -1.69
N ARG A 212 -17.93 -10.81 -0.83
CA ARG A 212 -18.07 -10.45 0.58
C ARG A 212 -16.75 -10.52 1.36
N ASN A 213 -15.90 -11.51 1.07
CA ASN A 213 -14.58 -11.64 1.69
C ASN A 213 -13.64 -10.53 1.23
N ALA A 214 -13.67 -10.18 -0.06
CA ALA A 214 -12.92 -9.07 -0.61
C ALA A 214 -13.32 -7.73 0.05
N VAL A 215 -14.63 -7.47 0.17
CA VAL A 215 -15.13 -6.25 0.85
C VAL A 215 -14.73 -6.25 2.33
N GLN A 216 -14.78 -7.40 3.02
CA GLN A 216 -14.31 -7.51 4.41
C GLN A 216 -12.81 -7.16 4.53
N GLY A 217 -11.97 -7.70 3.65
CA GLY A 217 -10.52 -7.45 3.62
C GLY A 217 -10.18 -5.99 3.35
N LEU A 218 -10.80 -5.39 2.33
CA LEU A 218 -10.59 -3.98 1.97
C LEU A 218 -10.96 -3.02 3.12
N SER A 219 -12.07 -3.30 3.81
CA SER A 219 -12.61 -2.44 4.88
C SER A 219 -11.64 -2.25 6.06
N ARG A 220 -10.52 -2.98 6.12
CA ARG A 220 -9.53 -2.92 7.21
C ARG A 220 -8.18 -2.34 6.87
N GLY A 221 -7.81 -2.18 5.61
CA GLY A 221 -6.54 -1.55 5.30
C GLY A 221 -6.48 -0.06 5.73
N HIS A 222 -7.62 0.52 6.14
CA HIS A 222 -7.71 1.88 6.70
C HIS A 222 -7.54 1.95 8.23
N LEU A 223 -7.47 0.82 8.95
CA LEU A 223 -7.68 0.77 10.42
C LEU A 223 -6.57 0.11 11.24
N LEU A 224 -5.42 -0.23 10.64
CA LEU A 224 -4.22 -0.68 11.40
C LEU A 224 -3.73 0.34 12.44
N LEU A 225 -4.27 1.57 12.41
CA LEU A 225 -3.93 2.68 13.31
C LEU A 225 -4.80 2.77 14.59
N ARG A 226 -5.73 1.83 14.82
CA ARG A 226 -6.54 1.80 16.06
C ARG A 226 -6.02 0.79 17.08
N HIS A 227 -4.72 0.78 17.32
CA HIS A 227 -4.19 0.09 18.49
C HIS A 227 -4.20 1.09 19.66
N SER A 228 -4.78 0.68 20.79
CA SER A 228 -5.09 1.53 21.96
C SER A 228 -3.86 2.18 22.62
N ASP A 229 -2.68 1.70 22.27
CA ASP A 229 -1.42 2.07 22.93
C ASP A 229 -0.63 3.15 22.16
N TRP A 230 -1.13 3.58 20.99
CA TRP A 230 -0.53 4.64 20.18
C TRP A 230 -1.05 6.02 20.58
N THR A 231 -0.91 6.37 21.85
CA THR A 231 -1.00 7.77 22.27
C THR A 231 0.39 8.37 22.15
N CYS A 232 0.69 9.03 21.02
CA CYS A 232 1.72 10.06 21.03
C CYS A 232 1.24 11.16 21.98
N ALA A 233 1.95 11.33 23.10
CA ALA A 233 1.71 12.40 24.06
C ALA A 233 2.01 13.77 23.44
#